data_AF-A4XG62-F1
#
_entry.id   AF-A4XG62-F1
#
_cell.length_a   1.000
_cell.length_b   1.000
_cell.length_c   1.000
_cell.angle_alpha   90.00
_cell.angle_beta   90.00
_cell.angle_gamma   90.00
#
_symmetry.space_group_name_H-M   'P 1'
#
loop_
_entity.id
_entity.type
_entity.pdbx_description
1 polymer ?
#
loop_
_entity_poly.entity_id
_entity_poly.type
_entity_poly.pdbx_seq_one_letter_code
_entity_poly.pdbx_strand_id
1 'polypeptide(L)' 'MLIRVNDKEMEFCGNILDLMLSLNLNPKTCAVLVNGEIVKKDDWENFVLKDGDYVEIVSFVGGG' A
#
# COMPACT_ATOMS: atom_id res chain seq x y z
N MET A 1 10.36 -7.65 -7.17
CA MET A 1 9.40 -7.29 -8.24
C MET A 1 9.28 -5.78 -8.24
N LEU A 2 9.06 -5.18 -9.40
CA LEU A 2 8.94 -3.74 -9.56
C LEU A 2 7.47 -3.35 -9.39
N ILE A 3 7.16 -2.47 -8.44
CA ILE A 3 5.82 -1.90 -8.25
C ILE A 3 5.91 -0.38 -8.30
N ARG A 4 4.76 0.28 -8.48
CA ARG A 4 4.65 1.73 -8.41
C ARG A 4 3.83 2.11 -7.17
N VAL A 5 4.39 2.87 -6.25
CA VAL A 5 3.73 3.35 -5.03
C VAL A 5 3.65 4.87 -5.06
N ASN A 6 2.44 5.45 -5.07
CA ASN A 6 2.21 6.91 -5.18
C ASN A 6 3.12 7.57 -6.22
N ASP A 7 3.09 7.03 -7.45
CA ASP A 7 3.85 7.47 -8.63
C ASP A 7 5.38 7.27 -8.56
N LYS A 8 5.88 6.55 -7.55
CA LYS A 8 7.30 6.17 -7.44
C LYS A 8 7.49 4.69 -7.67
N GLU A 9 8.39 4.33 -8.57
CA GLU A 9 8.77 2.94 -8.77
C GLU A 9 9.71 2.46 -7.66
N MET A 10 9.51 1.23 -7.19
CA MET A 10 10.39 0.60 -6.21
C MET A 10 10.40 -0.92 -6.38
N GLU A 11 11.54 -1.52 -6.03
CA GLU A 11 11.59 -2.96 -5.81
C GLU A 11 10.99 -3.28 -4.44
N PHE A 12 10.00 -4.17 -4.45
CA PHE A 12 9.36 -4.65 -3.23
C PHE A 12 9.02 -6.13 -3.38
N CYS A 13 8.85 -6.83 -2.27
CA CYS A 13 8.32 -8.20 -2.24
C CYS A 13 7.67 -8.40 -0.88
N GLY A 14 6.38 -8.72 -0.86
CA GLY A 14 5.61 -8.87 0.38
C GLY A 14 4.13 -8.53 0.18
N ASN A 15 3.40 -8.50 1.29
CA ASN A 15 2.01 -8.07 1.30
C ASN A 15 1.88 -6.55 1.51
N ILE A 16 0.64 -6.04 1.50
CA ILE A 16 0.37 -4.61 1.71
C ILE A 16 0.81 -4.14 3.11
N LEU A 17 0.65 -4.98 4.14
CA LEU A 17 1.05 -4.64 5.50
C LEU A 17 2.58 -4.45 5.61
N ASP A 18 3.34 -5.38 5.03
CA ASP A 18 4.80 -5.29 4.94
C ASP A 18 5.24 -4.03 4.20
N LEU A 19 4.53 -3.67 3.12
CA LEU A 19 4.79 -2.44 2.37
C LEU A 19 4.59 -1.21 3.27
N MET A 20 3.45 -1.13 3.97
CA MET A 20 3.16 -0.02 4.89
C MET A 20 4.24 0.13 5.96
N LEU A 21 4.66 -0.98 6.57
CA LEU A 21 5.70 -1.00 7.59
C LEU A 21 7.06 -0.57 7.03
N SER A 22 7.42 -1.03 5.82
CA SER A 22 8.67 -0.66 5.15
C SER A 22 8.76 0.84 4.84
N LEU A 23 7.60 1.48 4.60
CA LEU A 23 7.46 2.91 4.34
C LEU A 23 7.32 3.73 5.63
N ASN A 24 7.41 3.10 6.82
CA ASN A 24 7.17 3.73 8.12
C ASN A 24 5.80 4.44 8.22
N LEU A 25 4.79 3.90 7.55
CA LEU A 25 3.43 4.43 7.57
C LEU A 25 2.61 3.75 8.68
N ASN A 26 1.64 4.47 9.24
CA ASN A 26 0.74 3.93 10.24
C ASN A 26 -0.51 3.33 9.57
N PRO A 27 -0.71 1.99 9.59
CA PRO A 27 -1.87 1.35 8.97
C PRO A 27 -3.21 1.84 9.53
N LYS A 28 -3.25 2.45 10.72
CA LYS A 28 -4.48 2.97 11.35
C LYS A 28 -4.99 4.26 10.70
N THR A 29 -4.15 4.99 9.98
CA THR A 29 -4.48 6.29 9.39
C THR A 29 -4.38 6.27 7.87
N CYS A 30 -4.36 5.10 7.24
CA CYS A 30 -4.19 4.94 5.80
C CYS A 30 -5.31 4.14 5.16
N ALA A 31 -5.55 4.41 3.88
CA ALA A 31 -6.27 3.55 2.95
C ALA A 31 -5.33 3.16 1.80
N VAL A 32 -5.50 1.95 1.26
CA VAL A 32 -4.67 1.43 0.18
C VAL A 32 -5.57 1.01 -0.98
N LEU A 33 -5.23 1.47 -2.18
CA LEU A 33 -5.78 0.98 -3.43
C LEU A 33 -4.69 0.22 -4.17
N VAL A 34 -5.06 -0.90 -4.80
CA VAL A 34 -4.19 -1.62 -5.72
C VAL A 34 -4.89 -1.64 -7.08
N ASN A 35 -4.22 -1.09 -8.09
CA ASN A 35 -4.74 -0.96 -9.46
C ASN A 35 -6.11 -0.25 -9.53
N GLY A 36 -6.31 0.77 -8.67
CA GLY A 36 -7.55 1.54 -8.60
C GLY A 36 -8.66 0.91 -7.75
N GLU A 37 -8.44 -0.27 -7.16
CA GLU A 37 -9.42 -0.92 -6.29
C GLU A 37 -9.01 -0.83 -4.82
N ILE A 38 -9.94 -0.42 -3.94
CA ILE A 38 -9.69 -0.35 -2.49
C ILE A 38 -9.51 -1.78 -1.95
N VAL A 39 -8.37 -2.03 -1.30
CA VAL A 39 -8.14 -3.29 -0.58
C VAL A 39 -8.53 -3.10 0.88
N LYS A 40 -9.43 -3.95 1.39
CA LYS A 40 -9.86 -3.87 2.79
C LYS A 40 -8.70 -4.15 3.72
N LYS A 41 -8.68 -3.45 4.85
CA LYS A 41 -7.58 -3.52 5.81
C LYS A 41 -7.33 -4.93 6.36
N ASP A 42 -8.38 -5.71 6.56
CA ASP A 42 -8.28 -7.09 7.04
C ASP A 42 -7.59 -8.02 6.02
N ASP A 43 -7.54 -7.62 4.76
CA ASP A 43 -6.88 -8.38 3.70
C ASP A 43 -5.40 -8.00 3.54
N TRP A 44 -4.90 -6.93 4.19
CA TRP A 44 -3.55 -6.40 3.91
C TRP A 44 -2.41 -7.36 4.25
N GLU A 45 -2.58 -8.22 5.25
CA GLU A 45 -1.59 -9.26 5.60
C GLU A 45 -1.60 -10.43 4.60
N ASN A 46 -2.73 -10.65 3.91
CA ASN A 46 -2.91 -11.78 2.97
C ASN A 46 -2.77 -11.36 1.50
N PHE A 47 -2.90 -10.07 1.19
CA PHE A 47 -2.81 -9.53 -0.15
C PHE A 47 -1.35 -9.37 -0.56
N VAL A 48 -0.81 -10.37 -1.26
CA VAL A 48 0.54 -10.33 -1.83
C VAL A 48 0.55 -9.47 -3.09
N LEU A 49 1.40 -8.45 -3.10
CA LEU A 49 1.59 -7.60 -4.28
C LEU A 49 2.24 -8.39 -5.40
N LYS A 50 1.93 -8.03 -6.65
CA LYS A 50 2.49 -8.62 -7.87
C LYS A 50 3.30 -7.61 -8.67
N ASP A 51 4.22 -8.13 -9.47
CA ASP A 51 5.04 -7.32 -10.38
C ASP A 51 4.14 -6.47 -11.28
N GLY A 52 4.45 -5.17 -11.36
CA GLY A 52 3.68 -4.18 -12.10
C GLY A 52 2.49 -3.57 -11.36
N ASP A 53 2.17 -4.00 -10.13
CA ASP A 53 1.06 -3.41 -9.37
C ASP A 53 1.27 -1.90 -9.13
N TYR A 54 0.21 -1.13 -9.32
CA TYR A 54 0.14 0.27 -8.91
C TYR A 54 -0.58 0.37 -7.57
N VAL A 55 0.14 0.81 -6.55
CA VAL A 55 -0.34 0.97 -5.19
C VAL A 55 -0.51 2.45 -4.88
N GLU A 56 -1.71 2.85 -4.50
CA GLU A 56 -2.00 4.19 -4.02
C GLU A 56 -2.30 4.13 -2.53
N ILE A 57 -1.50 4.85 -1.75
CA ILE A 57 -1.61 4.95 -0.31
C ILE A 57 -2.04 6.37 0.04
N VAL A 58 -3.22 6.49 0.61
CA VAL A 58 -3.77 7.76 1.06
C VAL A 58 -3.75 7.79 2.58
N SER A 59 -3.12 8.82 3.17
CA SER A 59 -3.18 9.05 4.61
C SER A 59 -4.25 10.07 4.95
N PHE A 60 -5.01 9.79 6.00
CA PHE A 60 -5.93 10.76 6.59
C PHE A 60 -5.10 11.70 7.48
N VAL A 61 -4.83 12.91 7.00
CA VAL A 61 -4.40 13.99 7.88
C VAL A 61 -5.64 14.46 8.65
N GLY A 62 -5.61 14.35 9.97
CA GLY A 62 -6.68 14.85 10.83
C GLY A 62 -6.76 16.37 10.67
N GLY A 63 -7.71 16.83 9.87
CA GLY A 63 -8.06 18.24 9.78
C GLY A 63 -8.83 18.65 11.04
N GLY A 64 -8.23 19.53 11.81
CA GLY A 64 -8.96 20.50 12.62
C GLY A 64 -9.17 21.76 11.78
#